data_AF-A0A838JXQ1-F1
#
_entry.id   AF-A0A838JXQ1-F1
#
_cell.length_a   1.000
_cell.length_b   1.000
_cell.length_c   1.000
_cell.angle_alpha   90.00
_cell.angle_beta   90.00
_cell.angle_gamma   90.00
#
_symmetry.space_group_name_H-M   'P 1'
#
loop_
_entity.id
_entity.type
_entity.pdbx_description
1 polymer ?
#
loop_
_entity_poly.entity_id
_entity_poly.type
_entity_poly.pdbx_seq_one_letter_code
_entity_poly.pdbx_strand_id
1 'polypeptide(L)'
;MSHRDTQPVHRWAYHVLVAPLTAKRGEPGHLQVDHECHNRSKSCAGGPGCLHRRCVNPAHLRAVVAKTNVLAGKGRAAVFARATHCLNGHEFTAANTYRDQDGHRSCRRCRIDQSRENRRVKAQARGPIPHYQSFKTHCPRGHLYSGENLYVAPDGSRKCKACCVRRNVEYQERKCGGPRPGHRRDWTHCPRGHELAGENLYVVPGSGKRRCRTCHRAHSRS
;
A
#
# COMPACT_ATOMS: atom_id res chain seq x y z
N MET A 1 26.27 52.77 0.99
CA MET A 1 26.90 52.64 2.32
C MET A 1 27.01 51.16 2.62
N SER A 2 28.23 50.63 2.64
CA SER A 2 28.52 49.20 2.84
C SER A 2 27.94 48.73 4.19
N HIS A 3 27.19 47.62 4.20
CA HIS A 3 26.78 46.99 5.45
C HIS A 3 28.03 46.70 6.28
N ARG A 4 28.19 47.39 7.41
CA ARG A 4 29.23 47.06 8.39
C ARG A 4 29.08 45.58 8.72
N ASP A 5 30.19 44.82 8.64
CA ASP A 5 30.25 43.41 8.99
C ASP A 5 29.91 43.23 10.49
N THR A 6 28.61 43.15 10.78
CA THR A 6 28.12 42.90 12.13
C THR A 6 28.28 41.41 12.43
N GLN A 7 28.99 41.11 13.51
CA GLN A 7 29.18 39.74 13.98
C GLN A 7 28.73 39.57 15.44
N PRO A 8 28.25 38.37 15.83
CA PRO A 8 27.89 38.11 17.23
C PRO A 8 29.07 38.32 18.18
N VAL A 9 28.82 38.97 19.32
CA VAL A 9 29.88 39.32 20.31
C VAL A 9 30.67 38.10 20.77
N HIS A 10 30.00 36.96 21.01
CA HIS A 10 30.69 35.73 21.41
C HIS A 10 31.63 35.17 20.33
N ARG A 11 31.31 35.38 19.03
CA ARG A 11 32.20 34.98 17.93
C ARG A 11 33.43 35.87 17.90
N TRP A 12 33.24 37.18 18.05
CA TRP A 12 34.35 38.13 18.14
C TRP A 12 35.25 37.83 19.34
N ALA A 13 34.66 37.58 20.52
CA ALA A 13 35.41 37.23 21.73
C ALA A 13 36.25 35.96 21.53
N TYR A 14 35.69 34.91 20.93
CA TYR A 14 36.45 33.70 20.61
C TYR A 14 37.59 33.97 19.63
N HIS A 15 37.33 34.74 18.56
CA HIS A 15 38.31 35.06 17.53
C HIS A 15 39.55 35.77 18.12
N VAL A 16 39.33 36.75 19.00
CA VAL A 16 40.40 37.58 19.57
C VAL A 16 41.09 36.91 20.74
N LEU A 17 40.35 36.21 21.60
CA LEU A 17 40.86 35.72 22.90
C LEU A 17 41.25 34.24 22.90
N VAL A 18 40.80 33.45 21.92
CA VAL A 18 41.04 32.00 21.87
C VAL A 18 41.82 31.61 20.63
N ALA A 19 41.22 31.80 19.44
CA ALA A 19 41.85 31.43 18.18
C ALA A 19 41.18 32.15 16.99
N PRO A 20 41.94 32.56 15.97
CA PRO A 20 41.40 33.26 14.82
C PRO A 20 40.45 32.38 14.01
N LEU A 21 39.23 32.88 13.81
CA LEU A 21 38.20 32.31 12.93
C LEU A 21 38.20 33.00 11.56
N THR A 22 39.00 32.48 10.62
CA THR A 22 39.26 33.11 9.31
C THR A 22 38.17 32.82 8.27
N ALA A 23 37.56 31.64 8.29
CA ALA A 23 36.53 31.24 7.33
C ALA A 23 35.17 31.91 7.61
N LYS A 24 34.62 32.56 6.59
CA LYS A 24 33.29 33.20 6.59
C LYS A 24 32.18 32.18 6.41
N ARG A 25 30.94 32.59 6.70
CA ARG A 25 29.77 31.71 6.56
C ARG A 25 29.62 31.25 5.11
N GLY A 26 29.64 29.94 4.89
CA GLY A 26 29.53 29.34 3.56
C GLY A 26 30.87 28.91 2.96
N GLU A 27 31.99 29.33 3.56
CA GLU A 27 33.32 28.90 3.13
C GLU A 27 33.71 27.55 3.76
N PRO A 28 34.52 26.74 3.07
CA PRO A 28 35.15 25.56 3.66
C PRO A 28 35.89 25.93 4.95
N GLY A 29 35.71 25.12 5.99
CA GLY A 29 36.33 25.38 7.30
C GLY A 29 35.57 26.40 8.18
N HIS A 30 34.41 26.90 7.77
CA HIS A 30 33.58 27.76 8.63
C HIS A 30 33.15 27.05 9.92
N LEU A 31 33.53 27.64 11.05
CA LEU A 31 33.12 27.19 12.39
C LEU A 31 32.11 28.13 13.02
N GLN A 32 31.15 27.55 13.73
CA GLN A 32 30.20 28.25 14.60
C GLN A 32 30.74 28.25 16.04
N VAL A 33 30.55 29.36 16.74
CA VAL A 33 30.92 29.45 18.15
C VAL A 33 29.70 29.09 19.00
N ASP A 34 29.87 28.05 19.81
CA ASP A 34 28.86 27.44 20.66
C ASP A 34 29.13 27.74 22.14
N HIS A 35 28.07 27.83 22.94
CA HIS A 35 28.14 28.09 24.38
C HIS A 35 28.09 26.77 25.15
N GLU A 36 29.23 26.31 25.67
CA GLU A 36 29.27 25.08 26.46
C GLU A 36 28.50 25.19 27.78
N CYS A 37 28.45 26.38 28.37
CA CYS A 37 27.67 26.64 29.59
C CYS A 37 26.17 26.35 29.40
N HIS A 38 25.63 26.59 28.19
CA HIS A 38 24.27 26.22 27.84
C HIS A 38 24.10 24.70 27.72
N ASN A 39 25.02 24.03 27.03
CA ASN A 39 24.91 22.60 26.73
C ASN A 39 25.08 21.73 27.98
N ARG A 40 25.96 22.12 28.90
CA ARG A 40 26.23 21.38 30.16
C ARG A 40 25.16 21.62 31.22
N SER A 41 24.51 22.78 31.23
CA SER A 41 23.51 23.12 32.25
C SER A 41 22.28 22.22 32.15
N LYS A 42 21.99 21.41 33.17
CA LYS A 42 20.77 20.55 33.19
C LYS A 42 19.48 21.35 33.35
N SER A 43 19.52 22.49 34.05
CA SER A 43 18.36 23.34 34.35
C SER A 43 17.99 24.31 33.23
N CYS A 44 18.87 24.52 32.24
CA CYS A 44 18.60 25.47 31.17
C CYS A 44 17.55 24.91 30.18
N ALA A 45 16.38 25.51 30.09
CA ALA A 45 15.37 25.14 29.08
C ALA A 45 15.80 25.47 27.63
N GLY A 46 16.80 26.35 27.46
CA GLY A 46 17.24 26.85 26.16
C GLY A 46 16.32 27.93 25.58
N GLY A 47 16.36 28.08 24.25
CA GLY A 47 15.52 29.04 23.53
C GLY A 47 16.04 30.48 23.54
N PRO A 48 15.26 31.43 22.96
CA PRO A 48 15.71 32.80 22.74
C PRO A 48 16.06 33.56 24.02
N GLY A 49 15.32 33.34 25.11
CA GLY A 49 15.53 33.98 26.42
C GLY A 49 16.59 33.31 27.30
N CYS A 50 17.34 32.33 26.78
CA CYS A 50 18.36 31.64 27.55
C CYS A 50 19.48 32.59 28.02
N LEU A 51 19.61 32.76 29.33
CA LEU A 51 20.61 33.65 29.94
C LEU A 51 22.04 33.30 29.54
N HIS A 52 22.35 32.01 29.30
CA HIS A 52 23.67 31.57 28.84
C HIS A 52 24.06 32.16 27.48
N ARG A 53 23.12 32.62 26.64
CA ARG A 53 23.42 33.28 25.36
C ARG A 53 24.09 34.66 25.55
N ARG A 54 24.02 35.23 26.76
CA ARG A 54 24.70 36.48 27.13
C ARG A 54 26.17 36.25 27.53
N CYS A 55 26.59 35.00 27.75
CA CYS A 55 27.95 34.67 28.17
C CYS A 55 28.95 34.95 27.04
N VAL A 56 30.05 35.62 27.36
CA VAL A 56 31.18 35.87 26.44
C VAL A 56 32.52 35.39 27.00
N ASN A 57 32.51 34.69 28.16
CA ASN A 57 33.71 34.12 28.75
C ASN A 57 34.34 33.09 27.79
N PRO A 58 35.59 33.29 27.33
CA PRO A 58 36.30 32.39 26.42
C PRO A 58 36.31 30.93 26.87
N ALA A 59 36.42 30.67 28.17
CA ALA A 59 36.43 29.31 28.73
C ALA A 59 35.09 28.56 28.57
N HIS A 60 34.01 29.26 28.23
CA HIS A 60 32.69 28.68 27.98
C HIS A 60 32.31 28.64 26.49
N LEU A 61 33.24 28.99 25.61
CA LEU A 61 33.02 29.03 24.16
C LEU A 61 33.83 27.94 23.47
N ARG A 62 33.25 27.32 22.45
CA ARG A 62 33.97 26.39 21.56
C ARG A 62 33.66 26.68 20.10
N ALA A 63 34.64 26.53 19.23
CA ALA A 63 34.43 26.58 17.79
C ALA A 63 34.17 25.16 17.25
N VAL A 64 33.02 24.96 16.62
CA VAL A 64 32.56 23.65 16.12
C VAL A 64 31.89 23.80 14.75
N VAL A 65 31.88 22.73 13.96
CA VAL A 65 31.11 22.70 12.71
C VAL A 65 29.61 22.75 13.00
N ALA A 66 28.84 23.30 12.06
CA ALA A 66 27.41 23.57 12.25
C ALA A 66 26.60 22.33 12.69
N LYS A 67 26.90 21.16 12.12
CA LYS A 67 26.22 19.91 12.50
C LYS A 67 26.45 19.56 13.98
N THR A 68 27.68 19.66 14.46
CA THR A 68 28.04 19.39 15.86
C THR A 68 27.38 20.40 16.79
N ASN A 69 27.36 21.68 16.42
CA ASN A 69 26.68 22.73 17.19
C ASN A 69 25.19 22.43 17.37
N VAL A 70 24.49 22.15 16.26
CA VAL A 70 23.05 21.86 16.25
C VAL A 70 22.73 20.62 17.08
N LEU A 71 23.52 19.56 16.98
CA LEU A 71 23.29 18.30 17.70
C LEU A 71 23.66 18.37 19.19
N ALA A 72 24.58 19.25 19.58
CA ALA A 72 24.94 19.45 20.98
C ALA A 72 23.89 20.23 21.76
N GLY A 73 23.17 21.14 21.10
CA GLY A 73 22.14 21.96 21.72
C GLY A 73 20.89 21.20 22.19
N LYS A 74 19.87 21.96 22.57
CA LYS A 74 18.58 21.46 23.10
C LYS A 74 17.40 21.60 22.13
N GLY A 75 17.67 21.99 20.89
CA GLY A 75 16.64 22.12 19.86
C GLY A 75 16.04 20.79 19.43
N ARG A 76 14.91 20.85 18.70
CA ARG A 76 14.19 19.67 18.20
C ARG A 76 15.11 18.67 17.49
N ALA A 77 15.99 19.14 16.60
CA ALA A 77 16.92 18.27 15.87
C ALA A 77 17.79 17.42 16.81
N ALA A 78 18.33 18.01 17.86
CA ALA A 78 19.15 17.30 18.85
C ALA A 78 18.32 16.33 19.71
N VAL A 79 17.11 16.74 20.10
CA VAL A 79 16.16 15.87 20.83
C VAL A 79 15.80 14.65 19.99
N PHE A 80 15.41 14.83 18.73
CA PHE A 80 15.08 13.74 17.82
C PHE A 80 16.28 12.86 17.47
N ALA A 81 17.48 13.42 17.40
CA ALA A 81 18.71 12.65 17.18
C ALA A 81 19.02 11.72 18.36
N ARG A 82 18.82 12.20 19.60
CA ARG A 82 19.03 11.44 20.85
C ARG A 82 17.86 10.51 21.20
N ALA A 83 16.70 10.69 20.58
CA ALA A 83 15.52 9.88 20.88
C ALA A 83 15.82 8.39 20.68
N THR A 84 15.46 7.58 21.68
CA THR A 84 15.54 6.11 21.65
C THR A 84 14.25 5.48 21.11
N HIS A 85 13.15 6.23 21.11
CA HIS A 85 11.85 5.80 20.60
C HIS A 85 11.31 6.82 19.60
N CYS A 86 10.52 6.35 18.64
CA CYS A 86 9.77 7.25 17.77
C CYS A 86 8.57 7.86 18.50
N LEU A 87 7.90 8.83 17.87
CA LEU A 87 6.72 9.49 18.44
C LEU A 87 5.55 8.54 18.75
N ASN A 88 5.50 7.37 18.09
CA ASN A 88 4.50 6.33 18.33
C ASN A 88 4.99 5.27 19.35
N GLY A 89 6.09 5.52 20.06
CA GLY A 89 6.60 4.63 21.10
C GLY A 89 7.39 3.41 20.60
N HIS A 90 7.68 3.30 19.30
CA HIS A 90 8.50 2.20 18.80
C HIS A 90 9.99 2.46 19.02
N GLU A 91 10.68 1.50 19.62
CA GLU A 91 12.12 1.58 19.87
C GLU A 91 12.95 1.62 18.57
N PHE A 92 13.98 2.47 18.55
CA PHE A 92 14.96 2.54 17.47
C PHE A 92 16.07 1.50 17.65
N THR A 93 15.80 0.27 17.20
CA THR A 93 16.79 -0.81 17.09
C THR A 93 17.36 -0.91 15.68
N ALA A 94 18.43 -1.67 15.44
CA ALA A 94 18.95 -1.90 14.07
C ALA A 94 17.88 -2.46 13.13
N ALA A 95 17.01 -3.35 13.65
CA ALA A 95 15.92 -3.96 12.89
C ALA A 95 14.74 -3.01 12.63
N ASN A 96 14.47 -2.04 13.51
CA ASN A 96 13.33 -1.11 13.38
C ASN A 96 13.74 0.30 12.92
N THR A 97 15.03 0.54 12.71
CA THR A 97 15.56 1.82 12.26
C THR A 97 15.83 1.80 10.76
N TYR A 98 15.24 2.74 10.04
CA TYR A 98 15.56 3.04 8.65
C TYR A 98 16.32 4.36 8.58
N ARG A 99 17.36 4.43 7.76
CA ARG A 99 18.10 5.66 7.43
C ARG A 99 18.02 5.86 5.92
N ASP A 100 17.67 7.08 5.49
CA ASP A 100 17.70 7.45 4.07
C ASP A 100 19.11 7.89 3.63
N GLN A 101 19.23 8.29 2.37
CA GLN A 101 20.48 8.74 1.76
C GLN A 101 21.01 10.04 2.40
N ASP A 102 20.10 10.88 2.92
CA ASP A 102 20.43 12.11 3.65
C ASP A 102 20.79 11.85 5.13
N GLY A 103 20.67 10.60 5.58
CA GLY A 103 20.93 10.16 6.94
C GLY A 103 19.78 10.40 7.92
N HIS A 104 18.60 10.84 7.46
CA HIS A 104 17.43 10.97 8.30
C HIS A 104 16.94 9.61 8.77
N ARG A 105 16.61 9.55 10.06
CA ARG A 105 16.15 8.34 10.71
C ARG A 105 14.62 8.29 10.72
N SER A 106 14.04 7.16 10.35
CA SER A 106 12.62 6.87 10.53
C SER A 106 12.38 5.47 11.10
N CYS A 107 11.21 5.30 11.71
CA CYS A 107 10.78 4.02 12.25
C CYS A 107 10.19 3.15 11.13
N ARG A 108 10.73 1.95 10.94
CA ARG A 108 10.26 1.00 9.92
C ARG A 108 8.83 0.57 10.17
N ARG A 109 8.45 0.32 11.43
CA ARG A 109 7.07 -0.04 11.78
C ARG A 109 6.09 1.06 11.38
N CYS A 110 6.37 2.32 11.74
CA CYS A 110 5.53 3.46 11.35
C CYS A 110 5.42 3.60 9.82
N ARG A 111 6.50 3.34 9.07
CA ARG A 111 6.47 3.37 7.60
C ARG A 111 5.56 2.30 7.01
N ILE A 112 5.57 1.10 7.58
CA ILE A 112 4.67 0.01 7.19
C ILE A 112 3.23 0.39 7.47
N ASP A 113 2.94 0.89 8.67
CA ASP A 113 1.59 1.27 9.08
C ASP A 113 1.04 2.40 8.20
N GLN A 114 1.85 3.43 7.91
CA GLN A 114 1.50 4.49 6.99
C GLN A 114 1.30 3.98 5.55
N SER A 115 2.11 3.03 5.09
CA SER A 115 1.94 2.42 3.77
C SER A 115 0.62 1.66 3.65
N ARG A 116 0.24 0.92 4.70
CA ARG A 116 -1.05 0.21 4.78
C ARG A 116 -2.21 1.18 4.75
N GLU A 117 -2.16 2.24 5.55
CA GLU A 117 -3.20 3.26 5.59
C GLU A 117 -3.31 4.00 4.25
N ASN A 118 -2.19 4.42 3.66
CA ASN A 118 -2.17 5.05 2.35
C ASN A 118 -2.76 4.13 1.27
N ARG A 119 -2.52 2.82 1.33
CA ARG A 119 -3.12 1.86 0.40
C ARG A 119 -4.63 1.76 0.61
N ARG A 120 -5.11 1.77 1.86
CA ARG A 120 -6.53 1.78 2.22
C ARG A 120 -7.23 3.03 1.69
N VAL A 121 -6.71 4.21 2.00
CA VAL A 121 -7.25 5.50 1.54
C VAL A 121 -7.27 5.57 0.01
N LYS A 122 -6.19 5.15 -0.66
CA LYS A 122 -6.16 5.11 -2.14
C LYS A 122 -7.13 4.10 -2.72
N ALA A 123 -7.35 2.95 -2.09
CA ALA A 123 -8.33 1.97 -2.54
C ALA A 123 -9.78 2.47 -2.38
N GLN A 124 -10.06 3.27 -1.34
CA GLN A 124 -11.36 3.92 -1.15
C GLN A 124 -11.57 5.07 -2.14
N ALA A 125 -10.53 5.87 -2.41
CA ALA A 125 -10.58 6.97 -3.36
C ALA A 125 -10.63 6.51 -4.81
N ARG A 126 -10.00 5.37 -5.12
CA ARG A 126 -10.18 4.69 -6.40
C ARG A 126 -11.56 4.03 -6.36
N GLY A 127 -12.55 4.70 -6.95
CA GLY A 127 -13.83 4.07 -7.25
C GLY A 127 -13.66 2.75 -8.01
N PRO A 128 -14.70 1.92 -8.11
CA PRO A 128 -14.61 0.63 -8.79
C PRO A 128 -14.02 0.82 -10.19
N ILE A 129 -12.90 0.13 -10.47
CA ILE A 129 -12.30 0.15 -11.81
C ILE A 129 -13.37 -0.40 -12.76
N PRO A 130 -13.81 0.37 -13.78
CA PRO A 130 -14.83 -0.11 -14.70
C PRO A 130 -14.33 -1.39 -15.38
N HIS A 131 -15.13 -2.47 -15.30
CA HIS A 131 -14.79 -3.72 -15.96
C HIS A 131 -14.63 -3.47 -17.46
N TYR A 132 -13.63 -4.04 -18.14
CA TYR A 132 -13.34 -3.74 -19.55
C TYR A 132 -14.58 -3.87 -20.48
N GLN A 133 -15.51 -4.76 -20.12
CA GLN A 133 -16.78 -4.93 -20.82
C GLN A 133 -17.69 -3.73 -20.74
N SER A 134 -17.49 -2.73 -19.86
CA SER A 134 -18.27 -1.48 -19.76
C SER A 134 -17.93 -0.49 -20.87
N PHE A 135 -16.75 -0.59 -21.47
CA PHE A 135 -16.30 0.28 -22.56
C PHE A 135 -16.77 -0.19 -23.94
N LYS A 136 -17.19 -1.45 -24.08
CA LYS A 136 -17.63 -1.97 -25.37
C LYS A 136 -18.88 -1.22 -25.85
N THR A 137 -18.82 -0.63 -27.04
CA THR A 137 -19.97 0.01 -27.67
C THR A 137 -20.91 -1.02 -28.30
N HIS A 138 -20.41 -2.22 -28.61
CA HIS A 138 -21.17 -3.29 -29.25
C HIS A 138 -20.97 -4.64 -28.56
N CYS A 139 -21.97 -5.51 -28.66
CA CYS A 139 -21.86 -6.90 -28.22
C CYS A 139 -20.99 -7.72 -29.19
N PRO A 140 -20.58 -8.96 -28.85
CA PRO A 140 -19.77 -9.81 -29.73
C PRO A 140 -20.37 -10.10 -31.11
N ARG A 141 -21.67 -9.83 -31.28
CA ARG A 141 -22.41 -9.98 -32.54
C ARG A 141 -22.76 -8.65 -33.21
N GLY A 142 -22.11 -7.56 -32.81
CA GLY A 142 -22.23 -6.25 -33.45
C GLY A 142 -23.44 -5.41 -33.06
N HIS A 143 -24.30 -5.85 -32.13
CA HIS A 143 -25.44 -5.02 -31.69
C HIS A 143 -24.96 -3.92 -30.72
N LEU A 144 -25.44 -2.70 -30.91
CA LEU A 144 -25.10 -1.54 -30.08
C LEU A 144 -25.54 -1.75 -28.61
N TYR A 145 -24.64 -1.52 -27.66
CA TYR A 145 -24.92 -1.51 -26.22
C TYR A 145 -25.43 -0.14 -25.77
N SER A 146 -26.61 0.25 -26.27
CA SER A 146 -27.31 1.46 -25.85
C SER A 146 -28.82 1.23 -25.82
N GLY A 147 -29.54 2.13 -25.13
CA GLY A 147 -31.00 2.18 -25.11
C GLY A 147 -31.67 0.82 -24.92
N GLU A 148 -32.54 0.46 -25.87
CA GLU A 148 -33.33 -0.77 -25.86
C GLU A 148 -32.52 -2.06 -26.04
N ASN A 149 -31.27 -2.00 -26.48
CA ASN A 149 -30.42 -3.17 -26.70
C ASN A 149 -29.52 -3.51 -25.50
N LEU A 150 -29.39 -2.60 -24.52
CA LEU A 150 -28.60 -2.81 -23.31
C LEU A 150 -29.49 -3.30 -22.15
N TYR A 151 -29.07 -4.39 -21.52
CA TYR A 151 -29.58 -4.86 -20.23
C TYR A 151 -28.43 -4.93 -19.24
N VAL A 152 -28.55 -4.25 -18.10
CA VAL A 152 -27.58 -4.32 -16.99
C VAL A 152 -28.18 -5.18 -15.89
N ALA A 153 -27.53 -6.29 -15.56
CA ALA A 153 -27.98 -7.19 -14.51
C ALA A 153 -27.51 -6.71 -13.11
N PRO A 154 -28.07 -7.24 -12.00
CA PRO A 154 -27.71 -6.81 -10.63
C PRO A 154 -26.23 -7.00 -10.26
N ASP A 155 -25.55 -7.93 -10.92
CA ASP A 155 -24.09 -8.16 -10.80
C ASP A 155 -23.25 -7.14 -11.60
N GLY A 156 -23.89 -6.16 -12.23
CA GLY A 156 -23.26 -5.15 -13.09
C GLY A 156 -22.94 -5.64 -14.51
N SER A 157 -23.24 -6.90 -14.86
CA SER A 157 -22.95 -7.43 -16.19
C SER A 157 -23.88 -6.85 -17.26
N ARG A 158 -23.32 -6.51 -18.43
CA ARG A 158 -24.07 -5.97 -19.57
C ARG A 158 -24.40 -7.07 -20.57
N LYS A 159 -25.69 -7.25 -20.89
CA LYS A 159 -26.20 -8.24 -21.84
C LYS A 159 -26.91 -7.53 -23.00
N CYS A 160 -26.84 -8.14 -24.18
CA CYS A 160 -27.50 -7.62 -25.37
C CYS A 160 -28.90 -8.21 -25.46
N LYS A 161 -29.93 -7.37 -25.40
CA LYS A 161 -31.33 -7.81 -25.42
C LYS A 161 -31.70 -8.52 -26.73
N ALA A 162 -31.29 -8.00 -27.89
CA ALA A 162 -31.47 -8.69 -29.18
C ALA A 162 -30.84 -10.10 -29.19
N CYS A 163 -29.62 -10.24 -28.64
CA CYS A 163 -28.98 -11.55 -28.50
C CYS A 163 -29.72 -12.48 -27.52
N CYS A 164 -30.29 -11.93 -26.45
CA CYS A 164 -31.10 -12.70 -25.50
C CYS A 164 -32.39 -13.20 -26.13
N VAL A 165 -33.09 -12.35 -26.90
CA VAL A 165 -34.32 -12.69 -27.61
C VAL A 165 -34.06 -13.81 -28.61
N ARG A 166 -33.05 -13.66 -29.49
CA ARG A 166 -32.71 -14.72 -30.46
C ARG A 166 -32.42 -16.05 -29.78
N ARG A 167 -31.62 -16.06 -28.71
CA ARG A 167 -31.31 -17.28 -27.95
C ARG A 167 -32.57 -17.91 -27.34
N ASN A 168 -33.55 -17.12 -26.92
CA ASN A 168 -34.82 -17.63 -26.40
C ASN A 168 -35.67 -18.26 -27.51
N VAL A 169 -35.74 -17.65 -28.68
CA VAL A 169 -36.42 -18.24 -29.86
C VAL A 169 -35.78 -19.57 -30.24
N GLU A 170 -34.45 -19.60 -30.41
CA GLU A 170 -33.69 -20.84 -30.66
C GLU A 170 -33.97 -21.93 -29.60
N TYR A 171 -34.10 -21.51 -28.33
CA TYR A 171 -34.47 -22.43 -27.24
C TYR A 171 -35.90 -22.96 -27.36
N GLN A 172 -36.88 -22.11 -27.68
CA GLN A 172 -38.28 -22.52 -27.84
C GLN A 172 -38.45 -23.42 -29.05
N GLU A 173 -37.82 -23.10 -30.19
CA GLU A 173 -37.82 -23.95 -31.38
C GLU A 173 -37.24 -25.33 -31.06
N ARG A 174 -36.10 -25.40 -30.37
CA ARG A 174 -35.53 -26.66 -29.90
C ARG A 174 -36.44 -27.40 -28.91
N LYS A 175 -37.20 -26.67 -28.09
CA LYS A 175 -38.12 -27.24 -27.09
C LYS A 175 -39.42 -27.76 -27.72
N CYS A 176 -39.87 -27.17 -28.81
CA CYS A 176 -41.12 -27.49 -29.50
C CYS A 176 -40.93 -28.43 -30.70
N GLY A 177 -39.74 -28.47 -31.33
CA GLY A 177 -39.48 -29.21 -32.58
C GLY A 177 -38.46 -30.34 -32.49
N GLY A 178 -37.92 -30.67 -31.31
CA GLY A 178 -36.96 -31.77 -31.15
C GLY A 178 -37.48 -32.90 -30.24
N PRO A 179 -37.10 -34.17 -30.47
CA PRO A 179 -37.35 -35.23 -29.51
C PRO A 179 -36.65 -34.84 -28.20
N ARG A 180 -37.42 -34.70 -27.12
CA ARG A 180 -36.85 -34.58 -25.77
C ARG A 180 -35.96 -35.81 -25.59
N PRO A 181 -34.67 -35.68 -25.22
CA PRO A 181 -33.94 -36.85 -24.76
C PRO A 181 -34.78 -37.43 -23.61
N GLY A 182 -35.31 -38.64 -23.81
CA GLY A 182 -36.18 -39.28 -22.82
C GLY A 182 -35.50 -39.23 -21.46
N HIS A 183 -36.28 -39.12 -20.38
CA HIS A 183 -35.66 -39.14 -19.06
C HIS A 183 -34.84 -40.43 -18.95
N ARG A 184 -33.65 -40.41 -18.33
CA ARG A 184 -32.81 -41.62 -18.21
C ARG A 184 -33.53 -42.82 -17.60
N ARG A 185 -34.65 -42.58 -16.91
CA ARG A 185 -35.54 -43.61 -16.38
C ARG A 185 -36.25 -44.41 -17.48
N ASP A 186 -36.40 -43.86 -18.69
CA ASP A 186 -37.12 -44.44 -19.83
C ASP A 186 -36.18 -45.18 -20.80
N TRP A 187 -34.86 -45.14 -20.58
CA TRP A 187 -33.89 -45.74 -21.48
C TRP A 187 -33.86 -47.27 -21.36
N THR A 188 -33.95 -47.97 -22.49
CA THR A 188 -33.77 -49.44 -22.57
C THR A 188 -32.29 -49.82 -22.62
N HIS A 189 -31.41 -48.89 -23.02
CA HIS A 189 -29.97 -49.10 -23.12
C HIS A 189 -29.20 -47.91 -22.52
N CYS A 190 -28.00 -48.13 -22.00
CA CYS A 190 -27.15 -47.06 -21.48
C CYS A 190 -26.44 -46.29 -22.62
N PRO A 191 -25.72 -45.17 -22.36
CA PRO A 191 -24.98 -44.43 -23.41
C PRO A 191 -23.94 -45.23 -24.21
N ARG A 192 -23.58 -46.42 -23.74
CA ARG A 192 -22.64 -47.35 -24.39
C ARG A 192 -23.34 -48.51 -25.11
N GLY A 193 -24.67 -48.45 -25.22
CA GLY A 193 -25.47 -49.47 -25.89
C GLY A 193 -25.74 -50.74 -25.07
N HIS A 194 -25.38 -50.81 -23.78
CA HIS A 194 -25.72 -51.97 -22.95
C HIS A 194 -27.16 -51.94 -22.50
N GLU A 195 -27.87 -53.06 -22.62
CA GLU A 195 -29.25 -53.20 -22.16
C GLU A 195 -29.37 -52.93 -20.64
N LEU A 196 -30.34 -52.09 -20.27
CA LEU A 196 -30.66 -51.72 -18.89
C LEU A 196 -31.84 -52.55 -18.35
N ALA A 197 -31.75 -53.87 -18.45
CA ALA A 197 -32.73 -54.81 -17.90
C ALA A 197 -32.06 -55.83 -16.97
N GLY A 198 -32.88 -56.53 -16.19
CA GLY A 198 -32.45 -57.64 -15.33
C GLY A 198 -31.23 -57.29 -14.46
N GLU A 199 -30.23 -58.18 -14.48
CA GLU A 199 -29.00 -58.04 -13.68
C GLU A 199 -28.11 -56.85 -14.11
N ASN A 200 -28.25 -56.36 -15.34
CA ASN A 200 -27.44 -55.26 -15.84
C ASN A 200 -27.97 -53.88 -15.40
N LEU A 201 -29.21 -53.84 -14.90
CA LEU A 201 -29.81 -52.65 -14.30
C LEU A 201 -29.52 -52.59 -12.79
N TYR A 202 -28.98 -51.47 -12.34
CA TYR A 202 -28.90 -51.11 -10.93
C TYR A 202 -29.62 -49.79 -10.68
N VAL A 203 -30.61 -49.77 -9.79
CA VAL A 203 -31.32 -48.56 -9.39
C VAL A 203 -30.73 -48.09 -8.07
N VAL A 204 -30.14 -46.89 -8.04
CA VAL A 204 -29.52 -46.33 -6.84
C VAL A 204 -30.60 -46.03 -5.79
N PRO A 205 -30.53 -46.61 -4.57
CA PRO A 205 -31.43 -46.28 -3.48
C PRO A 205 -31.45 -44.77 -3.18
N GLY A 206 -32.63 -44.23 -2.85
CA GLY A 206 -32.83 -42.80 -2.56
C GLY A 206 -32.97 -41.91 -3.80
N SER A 207 -32.05 -41.98 -4.77
CA SER A 207 -32.10 -41.12 -5.97
C SER A 207 -32.89 -41.68 -7.14
N GLY A 208 -33.19 -42.99 -7.15
CA GLY A 208 -33.91 -43.67 -8.23
C GLY A 208 -33.16 -43.72 -9.57
N LYS A 209 -31.88 -43.30 -9.61
CA LYS A 209 -31.09 -43.26 -10.84
C LYS A 209 -30.73 -44.67 -11.31
N ARG A 210 -31.00 -44.98 -12.58
CA ARG A 210 -30.60 -46.23 -13.25
C ARG A 210 -29.13 -46.18 -13.66
N ARG A 211 -28.35 -47.19 -13.31
CA ARG A 211 -26.94 -47.40 -13.70
C ARG A 211 -26.78 -48.74 -14.40
N CYS A 212 -25.88 -48.79 -15.38
CA CYS A 212 -25.47 -50.02 -16.05
C CYS A 212 -24.34 -50.69 -15.25
N ARG A 213 -24.55 -51.93 -14.82
CA ARG A 213 -23.54 -52.69 -14.06
C ARG A 213 -22.34 -53.05 -14.91
N THR A 214 -22.53 -53.37 -16.20
CA THR A 214 -21.42 -53.63 -17.14
C THR A 214 -20.50 -52.42 -17.27
N CYS A 215 -21.05 -51.21 -17.42
CA CYS A 215 -20.24 -49.98 -17.43
C CYS A 215 -19.52 -49.74 -16.09
N HIS A 216 -20.18 -50.05 -14.97
CA HIS A 216 -19.59 -49.85 -13.65
C HIS A 216 -18.41 -50.81 -13.40
N ARG A 217 -18.56 -52.10 -13.76
CA ARG A 217 -17.50 -53.11 -13.70
C ARG A 217 -16.31 -52.77 -14.60
N ALA A 218 -16.57 -52.25 -15.81
CA ALA A 218 -15.51 -51.82 -16.73
C ALA A 218 -14.71 -50.61 -16.20
N HIS A 219 -15.34 -49.74 -15.41
CA HIS A 219 -14.68 -48.58 -14.80
C HIS A 219 -13.95 -48.86 -13.48
N SER A 220 -14.18 -50.03 -12.87
CA SER A 220 -13.53 -50.43 -11.61
C SER A 220 -12.35 -51.39 -11.84
N ARG A 221 -11.99 -51.63 -13.10
CA ARG A 221 -10.83 -52.43 -13.56
C ARG A 221 -9.73 -51.57 -14.18
N SER A 222 -9.77 -50.25 -13.97
CA SER A 222 -8.75 -49.27 -14.37
C SER A 222 -8.24 -48.50 -13.17
#